data_AF-A0A2W7MLS7-F1
#
_entry.id   AF-A0A2W7MLS7-F1
#
_cell.length_a   1.000
_cell.length_b   1.000
_cell.length_c   1.000
_cell.angle_alpha   90.00
_cell.angle_beta   90.00
_cell.angle_gamma   90.00
#
_symmetry.space_group_name_H-M   'P 1'
#
loop_
_entity.id
_entity.type
_entity.pdbx_description
1 polymer ?
#
loop_
_entity_poly.entity_id
_entity_poly.type
_entity_poly.pdbx_seq_one_letter_code
_entity_poly.pdbx_strand_id
1 'polypeptide(L)'
;MNVGRNDPCPCGSGKKYKKCHGGKEVVSINEVIDEHIFQILEQFYLENPEQRDMFELNMHLTKWQNELKGFLPIDQVDHLAVDHFLFVKRQDIWIKYIERRLQKAVRPSIIKLLEQWKHPLVIIGEVIKMEDGFIKLKDVVDGHIYNLVKLDEVNPRIGEYAMSMFLPDSRQDADAIMVISGITFLPNRLEDAMKDIKAFAKKTKLSTQEFYNEHWLECCVLLNKKSQPIMTLKQVEMLTILEDFIEEYEIEEENLLNFFKVYLMKVSPNPRKAESVVAGLIRFGQEYLSIVEFPWTNKKIAEIFEVSTSTIQKYFEEMEEFFISINEDFEEEQIPRNVIFELGTYPRLMEFKNWELMKHLDNDELENEADLKAHLSKVMNKPYKPKNKEEDAQLNVYEGYFAETEKIRANHWRIAELLNPTNPDVLLHQAELTEDVNKAKELYMLAISEAKKQFDDSYEIAWAFAENRPYLRALFTYGVWQFEQGNFKEANSYFSKLLKLNPNDNQGVRYIAVSTLLHLQKYKEAQQILHDYKDQNDPIFIYLFVYLQKLQNLIHEEMRELLAVNYFAMKLLDDKPVPQAFPKSAAVAAGSEEEAQIIYTLLSGLV
;
A
#
# COMPACT_ATOMS: atom_id res chain seq x y z
N MET A 1 -56.07 -4.96 -13.08
CA MET A 1 -55.13 -5.03 -14.22
C MET A 1 -53.82 -5.57 -13.69
N ASN A 2 -53.41 -6.79 -14.06
CA ASN A 2 -52.09 -7.30 -13.71
C ASN A 2 -51.12 -6.91 -14.83
N VAL A 3 -50.13 -6.07 -14.51
CA VAL A 3 -49.10 -5.64 -15.47
C VAL A 3 -48.14 -6.81 -15.69
N GLY A 4 -47.98 -7.23 -16.94
CA GLY A 4 -47.10 -8.33 -17.32
C GLY A 4 -45.63 -7.98 -17.09
N ARG A 5 -44.81 -8.97 -16.73
CA ARG A 5 -43.38 -8.78 -16.40
C ARG A 5 -42.55 -8.08 -17.48
N ASN A 6 -42.96 -8.19 -18.75
CA ASN A 6 -42.31 -7.57 -19.90
C ASN A 6 -43.00 -6.28 -20.38
N ASP A 7 -44.10 -5.87 -19.75
CA ASP A 7 -44.84 -4.67 -20.11
C ASP A 7 -44.10 -3.42 -19.63
N PRO A 8 -44.37 -2.25 -20.24
CA PRO A 8 -43.85 -0.96 -19.76
C PRO A 8 -44.25 -0.73 -18.30
N CYS A 9 -43.30 -0.27 -17.50
CA CYS A 9 -43.50 -0.06 -16.08
C CYS A 9 -44.50 1.09 -15.86
N PRO A 10 -45.53 0.92 -15.00
CA PRO A 10 -46.58 1.93 -14.81
C PRO A 10 -46.09 3.26 -14.22
N CYS A 11 -44.87 3.30 -13.70
CA CYS A 11 -44.27 4.51 -13.14
C CYS A 11 -43.83 5.54 -14.20
N GLY A 12 -44.05 5.27 -15.50
CA GLY A 12 -43.73 6.20 -16.58
C GLY A 12 -42.25 6.25 -16.98
N SER A 13 -41.42 5.35 -16.45
CA SER A 13 -39.96 5.34 -16.72
C SER A 13 -39.56 4.86 -18.12
N GLY A 14 -40.52 4.41 -18.95
CA GLY A 14 -40.27 3.83 -20.28
C GLY A 14 -39.60 2.44 -20.27
N LYS A 15 -39.16 1.93 -19.11
CA LYS A 15 -38.50 0.61 -18.96
C LYS A 15 -39.53 -0.51 -18.74
N LYS A 16 -39.18 -1.76 -19.05
CA LYS A 16 -40.02 -2.93 -18.76
C LYS A 16 -40.13 -3.17 -17.24
N TYR A 17 -41.29 -3.59 -16.73
CA TYR A 17 -41.57 -3.76 -15.29
C TYR A 17 -40.50 -4.60 -14.57
N LYS A 18 -40.05 -5.71 -15.15
CA LYS A 18 -38.97 -6.56 -14.57
C LYS A 18 -37.60 -5.90 -14.41
N LYS A 19 -37.32 -4.83 -15.18
CA LYS A 19 -36.06 -4.05 -15.10
C LYS A 19 -36.24 -2.74 -14.32
N CYS A 20 -37.36 -2.63 -13.60
CA CYS A 20 -37.73 -1.47 -12.80
C CYS A 20 -38.28 -1.99 -11.46
N HIS A 21 -39.57 -1.80 -11.16
CA HIS A 21 -40.17 -2.19 -9.88
C HIS A 21 -40.36 -3.71 -9.68
N GLY A 22 -40.22 -4.52 -10.73
CA GLY A 22 -40.27 -5.98 -10.66
C GLY A 22 -38.90 -6.66 -10.53
N GLY A 23 -37.81 -5.90 -10.47
CA GLY A 23 -36.46 -6.39 -10.20
C GLY A 23 -36.22 -6.37 -8.69
N LYS A 24 -36.15 -7.54 -8.07
CA LYS A 24 -35.73 -7.67 -6.68
C LYS A 24 -34.20 -7.78 -6.65
N GLU A 25 -33.53 -6.77 -6.14
CA GLU A 25 -32.32 -6.96 -5.35
C GLU A 25 -32.58 -6.27 -4.02
N VAL A 26 -32.95 -7.09 -3.04
CA VAL A 26 -33.09 -6.73 -1.63
C VAL A 26 -31.72 -7.03 -1.03
N VAL A 27 -30.99 -6.01 -0.56
CA VAL A 27 -29.74 -6.16 0.22
C VAL A 27 -30.01 -7.20 1.30
N SER A 28 -29.32 -8.33 1.21
CA SER A 28 -29.64 -9.46 2.09
C SER A 28 -29.13 -9.17 3.50
N ILE A 29 -29.78 -9.72 4.52
CA ILE A 29 -29.32 -9.68 5.92
C ILE A 29 -27.84 -10.15 6.04
N ASN A 30 -27.35 -10.95 5.10
CA ASN A 30 -26.00 -11.46 5.09
C ASN A 30 -24.95 -10.36 4.83
N GLU A 31 -25.23 -9.37 3.97
CA GLU A 31 -24.29 -8.29 3.62
C GLU A 31 -24.02 -7.33 4.80
N VAL A 32 -25.00 -7.13 5.71
CA VAL A 32 -24.81 -6.37 6.97
C VAL A 32 -23.96 -7.16 7.96
N ILE A 33 -24.13 -8.48 7.96
CA ILE A 33 -23.39 -9.35 8.86
C ILE A 33 -21.92 -9.42 8.40
N ASP A 34 -21.65 -9.38 7.10
CA ASP A 34 -20.29 -9.38 6.54
C ASP A 34 -19.49 -8.13 6.92
N GLU A 35 -20.06 -6.92 6.80
CA GLU A 35 -19.40 -5.68 7.26
C GLU A 35 -19.08 -5.70 8.76
N HIS A 36 -20.01 -6.18 9.59
CA HIS A 36 -19.79 -6.30 11.03
C HIS A 36 -18.73 -7.36 11.37
N ILE A 37 -18.59 -8.41 10.55
CA ILE A 37 -17.56 -9.44 10.66
C ILE A 37 -16.17 -8.88 10.39
N PHE A 38 -16.01 -8.10 9.31
CA PHE A 38 -14.75 -7.45 8.98
C PHE A 38 -14.29 -6.47 10.07
N GLN A 39 -15.21 -5.69 10.64
CA GLN A 39 -14.90 -4.77 11.74
C GLN A 39 -14.38 -5.49 13.00
N ILE A 40 -14.86 -6.70 13.29
CA ILE A 40 -14.39 -7.48 14.44
C ILE A 40 -12.93 -7.90 14.25
N LEU A 41 -12.53 -8.27 13.03
CA LEU A 41 -11.16 -8.64 12.71
C LEU A 41 -10.23 -7.42 12.71
N GLU A 42 -10.64 -6.32 12.08
CA GLU A 42 -9.86 -5.07 12.04
C GLU A 42 -9.59 -4.54 13.45
N GLN A 43 -10.62 -4.49 14.32
CA GLN A 43 -10.45 -4.07 15.71
C GLN A 43 -9.53 -5.02 16.51
N PHE A 44 -9.49 -6.31 16.18
CA PHE A 44 -8.59 -7.24 16.85
C PHE A 44 -7.11 -6.89 16.61
N TYR A 45 -6.74 -6.60 15.35
CA TYR A 45 -5.39 -6.21 14.97
C TYR A 45 -4.99 -4.81 15.49
N LEU A 46 -5.94 -3.89 15.65
CA LEU A 46 -5.67 -2.59 16.27
C LEU A 46 -5.40 -2.69 17.78
N GLU A 47 -6.04 -3.66 18.45
CA GLU A 47 -5.93 -3.85 19.90
C GLU A 47 -4.85 -4.86 20.31
N ASN A 48 -4.38 -5.72 19.40
CA ASN A 48 -3.50 -6.84 19.71
C ASN A 48 -2.42 -7.04 18.63
N PRO A 49 -1.20 -7.47 19.00
CA PRO A 49 -0.77 -7.83 20.35
C PRO A 49 -0.57 -6.62 21.28
N GLU A 50 -0.85 -6.79 22.58
CA GLU A 50 -0.61 -5.74 23.58
C GLU A 50 0.90 -5.58 23.85
N GLN A 51 1.32 -4.45 24.44
CA GLN A 51 2.73 -4.18 24.74
C GLN A 51 3.44 -5.31 25.53
N ARG A 52 2.70 -6.01 26.40
CA ARG A 52 3.22 -7.14 27.18
C ARG A 52 3.56 -8.38 26.33
N ASP A 53 2.92 -8.54 25.18
CA ASP A 53 3.07 -9.71 24.30
C ASP A 53 4.20 -9.49 23.28
N MET A 54 4.66 -8.24 23.11
CA MET A 54 5.67 -7.84 22.12
C MET A 54 7.02 -8.57 22.26
N PHE A 55 7.47 -8.86 23.48
CA PHE A 55 8.73 -9.59 23.68
C PHE A 55 8.66 -11.00 23.07
N GLU A 56 7.56 -11.71 23.34
CA GLU A 56 7.37 -13.08 22.84
C GLU A 56 7.11 -13.09 21.33
N LEU A 57 6.39 -12.08 20.82
CA LEU A 57 6.19 -11.87 19.40
C LEU A 57 7.53 -11.62 18.69
N ASN A 58 8.38 -10.73 19.21
CA ASN A 58 9.69 -10.45 18.60
C ASN A 58 10.56 -11.70 18.54
N MET A 59 10.58 -12.53 19.58
CA MET A 59 11.27 -13.83 19.53
C MET A 59 10.68 -14.76 18.46
N HIS A 60 9.37 -14.72 18.27
CA HIS A 60 8.69 -15.50 17.25
C HIS A 60 9.04 -15.01 15.83
N LEU A 61 9.00 -13.70 15.61
CA LEU A 61 9.40 -13.04 14.37
C LEU A 61 10.83 -13.39 14.00
N THR A 62 11.79 -13.21 14.92
CA THR A 62 13.20 -13.56 14.67
C THR A 62 13.38 -15.02 14.27
N LYS A 63 12.67 -15.96 14.91
CA LYS A 63 12.73 -17.38 14.53
C LYS A 63 12.23 -17.59 13.10
N TRP A 64 11.07 -17.03 12.77
CA TRP A 64 10.44 -17.15 11.45
C TRP A 64 11.29 -16.52 10.35
N GLN A 65 11.78 -15.30 10.58
CA GLN A 65 12.71 -14.59 9.70
C GLN A 65 13.97 -15.42 9.43
N ASN A 66 14.55 -16.05 10.46
CA ASN A 66 15.76 -16.88 10.28
C ASN A 66 15.49 -18.15 9.46
N GLU A 67 14.39 -18.85 9.70
CA GLU A 67 14.05 -20.11 9.02
C GLU A 67 13.54 -19.88 7.58
N LEU A 68 12.99 -18.70 7.28
CA LEU A 68 12.46 -18.31 5.97
C LEU A 68 13.32 -17.24 5.27
N LYS A 69 14.54 -16.98 5.77
CA LYS A 69 15.44 -15.97 5.22
C LYS A 69 15.73 -16.21 3.73
N GLY A 70 15.67 -15.14 2.93
CA GLY A 70 16.00 -15.17 1.50
C GLY A 70 14.94 -15.86 0.62
N PHE A 71 13.73 -16.08 1.14
CA PHE A 71 12.65 -16.75 0.42
C PHE A 71 11.44 -15.89 0.15
N LEU A 72 10.93 -15.20 1.18
CA LEU A 72 9.90 -14.19 1.06
C LEU A 72 10.48 -12.84 1.55
N PRO A 73 9.98 -11.72 1.02
CA PRO A 73 10.23 -10.41 1.62
C PRO A 73 9.98 -10.43 3.13
N ILE A 74 10.81 -9.73 3.90
CA ILE A 74 10.78 -9.78 5.38
C ILE A 74 9.39 -9.38 5.90
N ASP A 75 8.73 -8.43 5.25
CA ASP A 75 7.35 -8.01 5.53
C ASP A 75 6.35 -9.16 5.40
N GLN A 76 6.45 -9.99 4.35
CA GLN A 76 5.56 -11.14 4.19
C GLN A 76 5.82 -12.24 5.23
N VAL A 77 7.09 -12.45 5.60
CA VAL A 77 7.44 -13.37 6.70
C VAL A 77 6.88 -12.87 8.02
N ASP A 78 6.98 -11.56 8.27
CA ASP A 78 6.46 -10.92 9.47
C ASP A 78 4.94 -11.03 9.55
N HIS A 79 4.22 -10.79 8.45
CA HIS A 79 2.77 -10.99 8.40
C HIS A 79 2.36 -12.43 8.74
N LEU A 80 2.99 -13.43 8.12
CA LEU A 80 2.71 -14.84 8.40
C LEU A 80 3.04 -15.22 9.86
N ALA A 81 4.12 -14.66 10.40
CA ALA A 81 4.56 -14.91 11.77
C ALA A 81 3.64 -14.24 12.80
N VAL A 82 3.14 -13.02 12.54
CA VAL A 82 2.16 -12.33 13.39
C VAL A 82 0.85 -13.10 13.42
N ASP A 83 0.33 -13.53 12.27
CA ASP A 83 -0.91 -14.30 12.22
C ASP A 83 -0.75 -15.64 12.94
N HIS A 84 0.35 -16.35 12.68
CA HIS A 84 0.64 -17.57 13.42
C HIS A 84 0.79 -17.31 14.94
N PHE A 85 1.38 -16.19 15.34
CA PHE A 85 1.46 -15.82 16.75
C PHE A 85 0.07 -15.64 17.36
N LEU A 86 -0.83 -14.89 16.72
CA LEU A 86 -2.12 -14.51 17.29
C LEU A 86 -3.17 -15.63 17.25
N PHE A 87 -3.18 -16.44 16.18
CA PHE A 87 -4.25 -17.43 15.95
C PHE A 87 -3.86 -18.86 16.28
N VAL A 88 -2.55 -19.15 16.38
CA VAL A 88 -2.03 -20.50 16.68
C VAL A 88 -1.25 -20.50 18.00
N LYS A 89 -0.15 -19.75 18.09
CA LYS A 89 0.77 -19.84 19.25
C LYS A 89 0.18 -19.25 20.54
N ARG A 90 -0.38 -18.05 20.46
CA ARG A 90 -1.04 -17.30 21.54
C ARG A 90 -2.53 -17.13 21.23
N GLN A 91 -3.14 -18.23 20.80
CA GLN A 91 -4.58 -18.31 20.52
C GLN A 91 -5.45 -17.89 21.72
N ASP A 92 -4.90 -17.93 22.95
CA ASP A 92 -5.54 -17.37 24.14
C ASP A 92 -5.91 -15.89 23.99
N ILE A 93 -5.09 -15.09 23.28
CA ILE A 93 -5.34 -13.68 23.00
C ILE A 93 -6.62 -13.54 22.15
N TRP A 94 -6.69 -14.31 21.06
CA TRP A 94 -7.85 -14.36 20.17
C TRP A 94 -9.11 -14.86 20.87
N ILE A 95 -9.04 -15.99 21.59
CA ILE A 95 -10.18 -16.56 22.32
C ILE A 95 -10.72 -15.55 23.34
N LYS A 96 -9.84 -14.91 24.12
CA LYS A 96 -10.22 -13.90 25.10
C LYS A 96 -10.87 -12.66 24.45
N TYR A 97 -10.44 -12.28 23.25
CA TYR A 97 -11.07 -11.21 22.48
C TYR A 97 -12.49 -11.63 22.05
N ILE A 98 -12.64 -12.83 21.49
CA ILE A 98 -13.93 -13.37 21.06
C ILE A 98 -14.90 -13.54 22.23
N GLU A 99 -14.46 -14.02 23.39
CA GLU A 99 -15.28 -14.12 24.60
C GLU A 99 -15.81 -12.75 25.08
N ARG A 100 -14.97 -11.70 25.01
CA ARG A 100 -15.39 -10.33 25.31
C ARG A 100 -16.44 -9.83 24.32
N ARG A 101 -16.32 -10.18 23.04
CA ARG A 101 -17.30 -9.82 21.99
C ARG A 101 -18.60 -10.60 22.16
N LEU A 102 -18.54 -11.88 22.51
CA LEU A 102 -19.70 -12.73 22.80
C LEU A 102 -20.56 -12.18 23.94
N GLN A 103 -19.95 -11.61 24.99
CA GLN A 103 -20.69 -10.98 26.10
C GLN A 103 -21.52 -9.77 25.67
N LYS A 104 -21.12 -9.09 24.58
CA LYS A 104 -21.82 -7.92 24.02
C LYS A 104 -22.72 -8.26 22.85
N ALA A 105 -22.62 -9.48 22.31
CA ALA A 105 -23.37 -9.92 21.14
C ALA A 105 -24.83 -10.23 21.49
N VAL A 106 -25.78 -9.66 20.74
CA VAL A 106 -27.22 -9.83 20.99
C VAL A 106 -27.88 -10.79 20.00
N ARG A 107 -27.33 -10.95 18.77
CA ARG A 107 -27.95 -11.73 17.69
C ARG A 107 -27.53 -13.22 17.74
N PRO A 108 -28.46 -14.19 17.74
CA PRO A 108 -28.13 -15.62 17.80
C PRO A 108 -27.22 -16.14 16.67
N SER A 109 -27.35 -15.58 15.46
CA SER A 109 -26.50 -15.94 14.31
C SER A 109 -25.05 -15.47 14.49
N ILE A 110 -24.84 -14.28 15.06
CA ILE A 110 -23.51 -13.75 15.42
C ILE A 110 -22.91 -14.55 16.57
N ILE A 111 -23.71 -14.88 17.59
CA ILE A 111 -23.25 -15.70 18.72
C ILE A 111 -22.77 -17.06 18.21
N LYS A 112 -23.56 -17.73 17.36
CA LYS A 112 -23.17 -19.02 16.77
C LYS A 112 -21.87 -18.91 15.95
N LEU A 113 -21.72 -17.84 15.19
CA LEU A 113 -20.51 -17.60 14.38
C LEU A 113 -19.27 -17.35 15.27
N LEU A 114 -19.39 -16.44 16.25
CA LEU A 114 -18.30 -16.12 17.18
C LEU A 114 -17.89 -17.34 18.04
N GLU A 115 -18.83 -18.21 18.41
CA GLU A 115 -18.51 -19.48 19.06
C GLU A 115 -17.63 -20.38 18.17
N GLN A 116 -17.87 -20.41 16.86
CA GLN A 116 -17.04 -21.17 15.91
C GLN A 116 -15.67 -20.50 15.71
N TRP A 117 -15.62 -19.17 15.73
CA TRP A 117 -14.36 -18.43 15.58
C TRP A 117 -13.37 -18.65 16.70
N LYS A 118 -13.77 -19.21 17.86
CA LYS A 118 -12.83 -19.69 18.88
C LYS A 118 -11.87 -20.77 18.36
N HIS A 119 -12.17 -21.36 17.20
CA HIS A 119 -11.37 -22.40 16.56
C HIS A 119 -10.98 -21.97 15.12
N PRO A 120 -9.98 -21.08 14.97
CA PRO A 120 -9.34 -20.83 13.68
C PRO A 120 -8.84 -22.13 13.04
N LEU A 121 -8.87 -22.16 11.72
CA LEU A 121 -8.39 -23.27 10.91
C LEU A 121 -7.13 -22.84 10.15
N VAL A 122 -6.15 -23.72 10.07
CA VAL A 122 -4.97 -23.56 9.21
C VAL A 122 -5.10 -24.56 8.07
N ILE A 123 -5.03 -24.10 6.82
CA ILE A 123 -5.32 -24.93 5.65
C ILE A 123 -4.28 -24.69 4.55
N ILE A 124 -3.79 -25.77 3.96
CA ILE A 124 -3.13 -25.80 2.64
C ILE A 124 -4.05 -26.59 1.72
N GLY A 125 -4.71 -25.91 0.79
CA GLY A 125 -5.77 -26.49 -0.03
C GLY A 125 -5.50 -26.38 -1.53
N GLU A 126 -5.81 -27.42 -2.30
CA GLU A 126 -5.85 -27.38 -3.76
C GLU A 126 -7.15 -26.74 -4.24
N VAL A 127 -7.06 -25.79 -5.18
CA VAL A 127 -8.21 -25.20 -5.87
C VAL A 127 -8.76 -26.21 -6.87
N ILE A 128 -9.81 -26.93 -6.49
CA ILE A 128 -10.38 -28.00 -7.33
C ILE A 128 -11.53 -27.50 -8.23
N LYS A 129 -12.20 -26.41 -7.84
CA LYS A 129 -13.33 -25.86 -8.58
C LYS A 129 -13.62 -24.42 -8.19
N MET A 130 -14.03 -23.61 -9.16
CA MET A 130 -14.64 -22.29 -8.94
C MET A 130 -16.14 -22.38 -9.21
N GLU A 131 -16.95 -21.91 -8.26
CA GLU A 131 -18.41 -21.81 -8.37
C GLU A 131 -18.84 -20.36 -8.14
N ASP A 132 -20.08 -20.01 -8.51
CA ASP A 132 -20.62 -18.67 -8.27
C ASP A 132 -20.63 -18.39 -6.75
N GLY A 133 -19.74 -17.48 -6.30
CA GLY A 133 -19.61 -17.06 -4.90
C GLY A 133 -18.62 -17.85 -4.04
N PHE A 134 -18.09 -18.99 -4.51
CA PHE A 134 -17.16 -19.82 -3.72
C PHE A 134 -16.01 -20.42 -4.53
N ILE A 135 -14.89 -20.63 -3.85
CA ILE A 135 -13.75 -21.42 -4.30
C ILE A 135 -13.72 -22.72 -3.48
N LYS A 136 -13.77 -23.88 -4.15
CA LYS A 136 -13.65 -25.18 -3.49
C LYS A 136 -12.17 -25.48 -3.24
N LEU A 137 -11.78 -25.48 -1.97
CA LEU A 137 -10.43 -25.81 -1.52
C LEU A 137 -10.41 -27.21 -0.92
N LYS A 138 -9.60 -28.10 -1.49
CA LYS A 138 -9.40 -29.46 -0.96
C LYS A 138 -8.11 -29.52 -0.15
N ASP A 139 -8.23 -29.76 1.15
CA ASP A 139 -7.08 -29.88 2.05
C ASP A 139 -6.09 -30.95 1.58
N VAL A 140 -4.81 -30.62 1.56
CA VAL A 140 -3.74 -31.50 1.07
C VAL A 140 -3.55 -32.73 1.96
N VAL A 141 -3.75 -32.58 3.27
CA VAL A 141 -3.48 -33.61 4.27
C VAL A 141 -4.63 -34.61 4.31
N ASP A 142 -5.84 -34.19 4.68
CA ASP A 142 -6.98 -35.10 4.88
C ASP A 142 -7.94 -35.18 3.69
N GLY A 143 -7.87 -34.23 2.76
CA GLY A 143 -8.74 -34.20 1.58
C GLY A 143 -10.13 -33.64 1.84
N HIS A 144 -10.39 -33.04 3.00
CA HIS A 144 -11.63 -32.32 3.31
C HIS A 144 -11.81 -31.15 2.33
N ILE A 145 -13.05 -30.88 1.95
CA ILE A 145 -13.36 -29.82 0.98
C ILE A 145 -14.02 -28.67 1.71
N TYR A 146 -13.36 -27.52 1.69
CA TYR A 146 -13.85 -26.26 2.23
C TYR A 146 -14.39 -25.35 1.13
N ASN A 147 -15.34 -24.50 1.50
CA ASN A 147 -15.98 -23.52 0.63
C ASN A 147 -15.46 -22.13 1.00
N LEU A 148 -14.38 -21.70 0.36
CA LEU A 148 -13.83 -20.36 0.56
C LEU A 148 -14.74 -19.33 -0.12
N VAL A 149 -15.25 -18.37 0.65
CA VAL A 149 -16.02 -17.24 0.10
C VAL A 149 -15.15 -16.48 -0.91
N LYS A 150 -15.68 -16.21 -2.11
CA LYS A 150 -14.93 -15.59 -3.20
C LYS A 150 -14.41 -14.19 -2.79
N LEU A 151 -13.15 -13.92 -3.11
CA LEU A 151 -12.48 -12.64 -2.92
C LEU A 151 -12.56 -11.83 -4.23
N ASP A 152 -13.00 -10.58 -4.17
CA ASP A 152 -13.25 -9.76 -5.37
C ASP A 152 -11.96 -9.43 -6.16
N GLU A 153 -10.80 -9.47 -5.50
CA GLU A 153 -9.51 -9.09 -6.08
C GLU A 153 -8.61 -10.27 -6.47
N VAL A 154 -9.06 -11.53 -6.28
CA VAL A 154 -8.21 -12.70 -6.55
C VAL A 154 -8.92 -13.75 -7.41
N ASN A 155 -8.26 -14.17 -8.49
CA ASN A 155 -8.82 -15.13 -9.45
C ASN A 155 -7.84 -16.31 -9.66
N PRO A 156 -7.80 -17.27 -8.72
CA PRO A 156 -6.87 -18.40 -8.79
C PRO A 156 -7.27 -19.39 -9.89
N ARG A 157 -6.30 -20.15 -10.38
CA ARG A 157 -6.52 -21.18 -11.40
C ARG A 157 -6.77 -22.53 -10.74
N ILE A 158 -7.58 -23.36 -11.38
CA ILE A 158 -7.79 -24.75 -10.95
C ILE A 158 -6.44 -25.50 -10.97
N GLY A 159 -6.15 -26.21 -9.89
CA GLY A 159 -4.89 -26.91 -9.65
C GLY A 159 -3.82 -26.07 -8.96
N GLU A 160 -4.02 -24.77 -8.75
CA GLU A 160 -3.21 -23.98 -7.83
C GLU A 160 -3.53 -24.35 -6.38
N TYR A 161 -2.61 -24.02 -5.47
CA TYR A 161 -2.80 -24.23 -4.05
C TYR A 161 -3.02 -22.89 -3.34
N ALA A 162 -3.80 -22.90 -2.27
CA ALA A 162 -4.03 -21.76 -1.42
C ALA A 162 -3.61 -22.11 0.01
N MET A 163 -2.92 -21.18 0.66
CA MET A 163 -2.38 -21.35 2.00
C MET A 163 -2.72 -20.13 2.85
N SER A 164 -3.42 -20.34 3.97
CA SER A 164 -3.77 -19.27 4.92
C SER A 164 -4.32 -19.82 6.24
N MET A 165 -4.64 -18.91 7.16
CA MET A 165 -5.48 -19.12 8.33
C MET A 165 -6.89 -18.60 8.05
N PHE A 166 -7.87 -19.39 8.46
CA PHE A 166 -9.26 -19.19 8.12
C PHE A 166 -10.14 -19.23 9.36
N LEU A 167 -11.30 -18.60 9.28
CA LEU A 167 -12.37 -18.73 10.26
C LEU A 167 -13.55 -19.48 9.66
N PRO A 168 -14.20 -20.40 10.40
CA PRO A 168 -15.43 -21.02 9.95
C PRO A 168 -16.54 -19.99 9.77
N ASP A 169 -17.32 -20.12 8.70
CA ASP A 169 -18.48 -19.28 8.41
C ASP A 169 -19.73 -20.12 8.08
N SER A 170 -20.28 -20.77 9.11
CA SER A 170 -21.45 -21.65 8.93
C SER A 170 -22.77 -20.94 8.58
N ARG A 171 -22.75 -19.63 8.31
CA ARG A 171 -23.92 -18.87 7.88
C ARG A 171 -24.34 -19.24 6.46
N GLN A 172 -23.38 -19.59 5.60
CA GLN A 172 -23.63 -19.88 4.20
C GLN A 172 -23.66 -21.39 3.90
N ASP A 173 -22.71 -22.14 4.46
CA ASP A 173 -22.57 -23.59 4.30
C ASP A 173 -21.79 -24.18 5.49
N ALA A 174 -21.96 -25.47 5.81
CA ALA A 174 -21.29 -26.09 6.95
C ALA A 174 -19.76 -26.10 6.82
N ASP A 175 -19.25 -26.16 5.59
CA ASP A 175 -17.82 -26.16 5.25
C ASP A 175 -17.34 -24.79 4.73
N ALA A 176 -18.16 -23.74 4.87
CA ALA A 176 -17.76 -22.40 4.47
C ALA A 176 -16.69 -21.81 5.40
N ILE A 177 -15.71 -21.16 4.80
CA ILE A 177 -14.58 -20.52 5.48
C ILE A 177 -14.32 -19.13 4.91
N MET A 178 -13.79 -18.25 5.76
CA MET A 178 -13.35 -16.90 5.40
C MET A 178 -11.89 -16.69 5.78
N VAL A 179 -11.19 -15.85 5.02
CA VAL A 179 -9.79 -15.48 5.29
C VAL A 179 -9.76 -14.47 6.45
N ILE A 180 -8.77 -14.62 7.33
CA ILE A 180 -8.57 -13.70 8.47
C ILE A 180 -7.92 -12.38 8.02
N SER A 181 -6.82 -12.48 7.27
CA SER A 181 -5.97 -11.36 6.86
C SER A 181 -5.67 -11.41 5.36
N GLY A 182 -4.89 -12.41 4.93
CA GLY A 182 -4.43 -12.59 3.56
C GLY A 182 -4.34 -14.06 3.17
N ILE A 183 -4.35 -14.33 1.86
CA ILE A 183 -4.25 -15.69 1.32
C ILE A 183 -3.11 -15.76 0.31
N THR A 184 -2.25 -16.76 0.46
CA THR A 184 -1.14 -16.99 -0.46
C THR A 184 -1.54 -18.05 -1.47
N PHE A 185 -1.60 -17.66 -2.75
CA PHE A 185 -1.76 -18.61 -3.85
C PHE A 185 -0.41 -19.09 -4.36
N LEU A 186 -0.30 -20.41 -4.57
CA LEU A 186 0.91 -21.12 -4.89
C LEU A 186 0.72 -21.89 -6.21
N PRO A 187 1.72 -21.90 -7.10
CA PRO A 187 1.58 -22.51 -8.41
C PRO A 187 1.47 -24.03 -8.33
N ASN A 188 0.74 -24.62 -9.30
CA ASN A 188 0.53 -26.07 -9.41
C ASN A 188 1.82 -26.91 -9.48
N ARG A 189 2.95 -26.32 -9.92
CA ARG A 189 4.28 -26.96 -9.96
C ARG A 189 4.78 -27.47 -8.61
N LEU A 190 4.17 -27.04 -7.49
CA LEU A 190 4.52 -27.47 -6.14
C LEU A 190 3.85 -28.79 -5.71
N GLU A 191 3.25 -29.56 -6.62
CA GLU A 191 2.59 -30.84 -6.29
C GLU A 191 3.47 -31.79 -5.45
N ASP A 192 4.77 -31.85 -5.74
CA ASP A 192 5.70 -32.69 -4.97
C ASP A 192 5.92 -32.18 -3.54
N ALA A 193 5.87 -30.86 -3.32
CA ALA A 193 5.90 -30.28 -1.98
C ALA A 193 4.65 -30.67 -1.19
N MET A 194 3.49 -30.67 -1.84
CA MET A 194 2.23 -31.08 -1.23
C MET A 194 2.23 -32.57 -0.85
N LYS A 195 2.82 -33.43 -1.70
CA LYS A 195 3.05 -34.84 -1.36
C LYS A 195 3.95 -34.99 -0.13
N ASP A 196 5.02 -34.21 -0.05
CA ASP A 196 5.96 -34.22 1.08
C ASP A 196 5.28 -33.77 2.38
N ILE A 197 4.46 -32.70 2.34
CA ILE A 197 3.66 -32.23 3.48
C ILE A 197 2.66 -33.30 3.93
N LYS A 198 1.92 -33.91 2.99
CA LYS A 198 0.98 -34.99 3.30
C LYS A 198 1.67 -36.20 3.93
N ALA A 199 2.85 -36.56 3.41
CA ALA A 199 3.65 -37.65 3.97
C ALA A 199 4.20 -37.30 5.36
N PHE A 200 4.55 -36.03 5.60
CA PHE A 200 4.98 -35.54 6.90
C PHE A 200 3.85 -35.62 7.93
N ALA A 201 2.67 -35.11 7.59
CA ALA A 201 1.48 -35.20 8.44
C ALA A 201 1.14 -36.64 8.83
N LYS A 202 1.22 -37.58 7.87
CA LYS A 202 0.96 -39.00 8.15
C LYS A 202 1.94 -39.60 9.16
N LYS A 203 3.17 -39.10 9.26
CA LYS A 203 4.19 -39.59 10.21
C LYS A 203 3.94 -39.11 11.63
N THR A 204 3.38 -37.91 11.83
CA THR A 204 3.14 -37.34 13.16
C THR A 204 1.97 -38.01 13.88
N LYS A 205 1.00 -38.55 13.12
CA LYS A 205 -0.26 -39.13 13.64
C LYS A 205 -1.15 -38.13 14.40
N LEU A 206 -0.90 -36.84 14.22
CA LEU A 206 -1.76 -35.76 14.68
C LEU A 206 -3.00 -35.66 13.79
N SER A 207 -4.08 -35.06 14.30
CA SER A 207 -5.14 -34.58 13.41
C SER A 207 -4.61 -33.48 12.48
N THR A 208 -5.30 -33.20 11.38
CA THR A 208 -4.86 -32.20 10.39
C THR A 208 -4.59 -30.83 11.01
N GLN A 209 -5.51 -30.34 11.86
CA GLN A 209 -5.36 -29.04 12.51
C GLN A 209 -4.26 -29.02 13.58
N GLU A 210 -4.11 -30.09 14.36
CA GLU A 210 -2.97 -30.22 15.29
C GLU A 210 -1.63 -30.25 14.54
N PHE A 211 -1.57 -30.99 13.42
CA PHE A 211 -0.38 -31.03 12.57
C PHE A 211 -0.02 -29.64 12.05
N TYR A 212 -0.98 -28.91 11.47
CA TYR A 212 -0.70 -27.57 10.99
C TYR A 212 -0.33 -26.62 12.12
N ASN A 213 -1.01 -26.67 13.27
CA ASN A 213 -0.70 -25.81 14.41
C ASN A 213 0.71 -26.04 14.97
N GLU A 214 1.18 -27.30 14.99
CA GLU A 214 2.52 -27.62 15.49
C GLU A 214 3.63 -27.42 14.45
N HIS A 215 3.33 -27.61 13.16
CA HIS A 215 4.33 -27.71 12.09
C HIS A 215 4.12 -26.74 10.93
N TRP A 216 3.42 -25.63 11.15
CA TRP A 216 3.14 -24.65 10.10
C TRP A 216 4.43 -24.09 9.48
N LEU A 217 5.40 -23.71 10.31
CA LEU A 217 6.68 -23.19 9.86
C LEU A 217 7.46 -24.22 9.02
N GLU A 218 7.47 -25.48 9.44
CA GLU A 218 8.10 -26.57 8.69
C GLU A 218 7.42 -26.81 7.33
N CYS A 219 6.09 -26.65 7.25
CA CYS A 219 5.37 -26.69 5.98
C CYS A 219 5.82 -25.54 5.06
N CYS A 220 5.93 -24.31 5.58
CA CYS A 220 6.47 -23.16 4.83
C CYS A 220 7.90 -23.42 4.32
N VAL A 221 8.76 -24.02 5.15
CA VAL A 221 10.14 -24.39 4.76
C VAL A 221 10.17 -25.48 3.67
N LEU A 222 9.27 -26.46 3.72
CA LEU A 222 9.16 -27.50 2.67
C LEU A 222 8.70 -26.90 1.34
N LEU A 223 7.72 -26.01 1.36
CA LEU A 223 7.24 -25.28 0.18
C LEU A 223 8.37 -24.47 -0.44
N ASN A 224 9.14 -23.75 0.39
CA ASN A 224 10.31 -23.00 -0.04
C ASN A 224 11.29 -23.88 -0.82
N LYS A 225 11.78 -24.97 -0.21
CA LYS A 225 12.77 -25.88 -0.82
C LYS A 225 12.37 -26.38 -2.21
N LYS A 226 11.07 -26.55 -2.45
CA LYS A 226 10.52 -27.09 -3.72
C LYS A 226 10.11 -26.01 -4.71
N SER A 227 9.98 -24.78 -4.26
CA SER A 227 9.66 -23.61 -5.09
C SER A 227 10.87 -23.00 -5.77
N GLN A 228 12.08 -23.32 -5.31
CA GLN A 228 13.34 -22.99 -5.97
C GLN A 228 13.30 -23.45 -7.45
N PRO A 229 13.69 -22.60 -8.40
CA PRO A 229 13.63 -22.95 -9.81
C PRO A 229 14.59 -24.09 -10.16
N ILE A 230 14.12 -25.05 -10.96
CA ILE A 230 14.95 -26.15 -11.47
C ILE A 230 15.89 -25.58 -12.53
N MET A 231 17.12 -25.30 -12.14
CA MET A 231 18.18 -24.84 -13.04
C MET A 231 18.93 -26.01 -13.67
N THR A 232 19.24 -25.90 -14.95
CA THR A 232 20.12 -26.83 -15.65
C THR A 232 21.54 -26.74 -15.09
N LEU A 233 22.33 -27.81 -15.24
CA LEU A 233 23.74 -27.82 -14.80
C LEU A 233 24.54 -26.62 -15.34
N LYS A 234 24.21 -26.15 -16.54
CA LYS A 234 24.88 -25.02 -17.19
C LYS A 234 24.45 -23.67 -16.62
N GLN A 235 23.21 -23.52 -16.18
CA GLN A 235 22.74 -22.32 -15.45
C GLN A 235 23.34 -22.27 -14.05
N VAL A 236 23.46 -23.43 -13.38
CA VAL A 236 24.17 -23.53 -12.09
C VAL A 236 25.63 -23.12 -12.24
N GLU A 237 26.32 -23.62 -13.28
CA GLU A 237 27.70 -23.23 -13.61
C GLU A 237 27.83 -21.71 -13.80
N MET A 238 26.91 -21.07 -14.54
CA MET A 238 26.90 -19.61 -14.70
C MET A 238 26.69 -18.85 -13.38
N LEU A 239 25.80 -19.34 -12.52
CA LEU A 239 25.56 -18.72 -11.21
C LEU A 239 26.78 -18.85 -10.29
N THR A 240 27.41 -20.02 -10.26
CA THR A 240 28.63 -20.21 -9.47
C THR A 240 29.74 -19.27 -9.94
N ILE A 241 29.93 -19.10 -11.26
CA ILE A 241 30.90 -18.13 -11.79
C ILE A 241 30.57 -16.69 -11.35
N LEU A 242 29.28 -16.32 -11.30
CA LEU A 242 28.87 -15.00 -10.81
C LEU A 242 29.11 -14.87 -9.30
N GLU A 243 28.76 -15.88 -8.50
CA GLU A 243 28.95 -15.88 -7.04
C GLU A 243 30.43 -15.81 -6.67
N ASP A 244 31.29 -16.62 -7.32
CA ASP A 244 32.74 -16.59 -7.15
C ASP A 244 33.30 -15.20 -7.52
N PHE A 245 32.77 -14.60 -8.58
CA PHE A 245 33.17 -13.26 -9.02
C PHE A 245 32.69 -12.16 -8.06
N ILE A 246 31.48 -12.26 -7.53
CA ILE A 246 30.96 -11.34 -6.50
C ILE A 246 31.81 -11.43 -5.23
N GLU A 247 32.19 -12.63 -4.81
CA GLU A 247 33.04 -12.86 -3.64
C GLU A 247 34.48 -12.36 -3.86
N GLU A 248 35.08 -12.65 -5.02
CA GLU A 248 36.46 -12.24 -5.34
C GLU A 248 36.62 -10.72 -5.40
N TYR A 249 35.59 -10.01 -5.87
CA TYR A 249 35.62 -8.55 -6.07
C TYR A 249 34.81 -7.77 -5.04
N GLU A 250 34.30 -8.43 -4.00
CA GLU A 250 33.52 -7.84 -2.89
C GLU A 250 32.33 -6.98 -3.38
N ILE A 251 31.60 -7.45 -4.39
CA ILE A 251 30.50 -6.70 -5.02
C ILE A 251 29.22 -6.80 -4.16
N GLU A 252 28.84 -5.73 -3.47
CA GLU A 252 27.59 -5.68 -2.71
C GLU A 252 26.41 -5.28 -3.60
N GLU A 253 25.98 -6.17 -4.50
CA GLU A 253 24.77 -5.92 -5.30
C GLU A 253 23.82 -7.13 -5.44
N GLU A 254 22.82 -7.18 -4.57
CA GLU A 254 21.77 -8.19 -4.54
C GLU A 254 20.88 -8.13 -5.81
N ASN A 255 20.74 -6.96 -6.42
CA ASN A 255 19.98 -6.79 -7.66
C ASN A 255 20.60 -7.52 -8.86
N LEU A 256 21.93 -7.63 -8.92
CA LEU A 256 22.64 -8.31 -10.00
C LEU A 256 22.35 -9.82 -9.98
N LEU A 257 22.46 -10.44 -8.81
CA LEU A 257 22.18 -11.86 -8.62
C LEU A 257 20.70 -12.17 -8.88
N ASN A 258 19.80 -11.31 -8.40
CA ASN A 258 18.37 -11.47 -8.59
C ASN A 258 17.95 -11.32 -10.06
N PHE A 259 18.43 -10.28 -10.74
CA PHE A 259 18.23 -10.10 -12.19
C PHE A 259 18.74 -11.32 -12.95
N PHE A 260 19.96 -11.78 -12.63
CA PHE A 260 20.55 -12.90 -13.34
C PHE A 260 19.79 -14.20 -13.17
N LYS A 261 19.29 -14.51 -11.97
CA LYS A 261 18.42 -15.67 -11.72
C LYS A 261 17.16 -15.61 -12.59
N VAL A 262 16.53 -14.44 -12.69
CA VAL A 262 15.32 -14.26 -13.51
C VAL A 262 15.64 -14.40 -15.00
N TYR A 263 16.72 -13.77 -15.48
CA TYR A 263 17.19 -13.88 -16.86
C TYR A 263 17.53 -15.34 -17.23
N LEU A 264 18.28 -16.06 -16.38
CA LEU A 264 18.60 -17.47 -16.62
C LEU A 264 17.34 -18.32 -16.71
N MET A 265 16.33 -18.07 -15.89
CA MET A 265 15.06 -18.82 -15.95
C MET A 265 14.24 -18.53 -17.21
N LYS A 266 14.16 -17.26 -17.63
CA LYS A 266 13.27 -16.82 -18.70
C LYS A 266 13.90 -16.97 -20.09
N VAL A 267 15.15 -16.59 -20.23
CA VAL A 267 15.90 -16.61 -21.49
C VAL A 267 16.59 -17.96 -21.70
N SER A 268 17.01 -18.62 -20.61
CA SER A 268 17.70 -19.93 -20.65
C SER A 268 18.86 -19.97 -21.66
N PRO A 269 19.85 -19.06 -21.54
CA PRO A 269 20.95 -18.97 -22.50
C PRO A 269 21.77 -20.27 -22.52
N ASN A 270 22.22 -20.65 -23.72
CA ASN A 270 23.03 -21.86 -23.91
C ASN A 270 24.36 -21.54 -24.61
N PRO A 271 25.29 -20.86 -23.91
CA PRO A 271 26.59 -20.49 -24.47
C PRO A 271 27.49 -21.72 -24.65
N ARG A 272 28.56 -21.58 -25.44
CA ARG A 272 29.64 -22.58 -25.44
C ARG A 272 30.43 -22.55 -24.13
N LYS A 273 30.77 -21.34 -23.64
CA LYS A 273 31.52 -21.04 -22.41
C LYS A 273 30.62 -20.22 -21.46
N ALA A 274 30.43 -20.66 -20.21
CA ALA A 274 29.46 -20.06 -19.27
C ALA A 274 29.84 -18.60 -18.91
N GLU A 275 31.13 -18.35 -18.80
CA GLU A 275 31.79 -17.06 -18.56
C GLU A 275 31.42 -16.01 -19.62
N SER A 276 30.98 -16.43 -20.81
CA SER A 276 30.51 -15.52 -21.85
C SER A 276 29.25 -14.76 -21.44
N VAL A 277 28.33 -15.43 -20.74
CA VAL A 277 27.07 -14.84 -20.30
C VAL A 277 27.32 -13.96 -19.08
N VAL A 278 28.12 -14.44 -18.13
CA VAL A 278 28.48 -13.67 -16.93
C VAL A 278 29.25 -12.39 -17.30
N ALA A 279 30.17 -12.45 -18.26
CA ALA A 279 30.86 -11.26 -18.74
C ALA A 279 29.91 -10.22 -19.37
N GLY A 280 28.86 -10.68 -20.07
CA GLY A 280 27.78 -9.81 -20.56
C GLY A 280 26.98 -9.18 -19.42
N LEU A 281 26.66 -9.99 -18.40
CA LEU A 281 25.96 -9.54 -17.19
C LEU A 281 26.71 -8.46 -16.43
N ILE A 282 28.03 -8.61 -16.23
CA ILE A 282 28.81 -7.60 -15.51
C ILE A 282 28.75 -6.26 -16.24
N ARG A 283 28.88 -6.27 -17.57
CA ARG A 283 28.71 -5.05 -18.35
C ARG A 283 27.29 -4.50 -18.27
N PHE A 284 26.27 -5.36 -18.35
CA PHE A 284 24.88 -4.95 -18.21
C PHE A 284 24.65 -4.29 -16.84
N GLY A 285 25.14 -4.88 -15.76
CA GLY A 285 25.03 -4.33 -14.43
C GLY A 285 25.77 -3.01 -14.23
N GLN A 286 26.90 -2.77 -14.92
CA GLN A 286 27.56 -1.46 -14.93
C GLN A 286 26.69 -0.36 -15.54
N GLU A 287 25.89 -0.68 -16.56
CA GLU A 287 25.12 0.30 -17.33
C GLU A 287 23.68 0.47 -16.79
N TYR A 288 23.05 -0.61 -16.34
CA TYR A 288 21.64 -0.65 -15.96
C TYR A 288 21.39 -0.84 -14.46
N LEU A 289 22.31 -1.47 -13.73
CA LEU A 289 22.14 -1.79 -12.30
C LEU A 289 23.11 -1.01 -11.40
N SER A 290 23.80 0.00 -11.95
CA SER A 290 24.69 0.89 -11.19
C SER A 290 25.70 0.16 -10.30
N ILE A 291 26.37 -0.87 -10.83
CA ILE A 291 27.55 -1.46 -10.16
C ILE A 291 28.71 -0.44 -10.24
N VAL A 292 28.80 0.46 -9.25
CA VAL A 292 29.72 1.62 -9.24
C VAL A 292 31.16 1.22 -8.90
N GLU A 293 31.38 0.06 -8.30
CA GLU A 293 32.67 -0.31 -7.72
C GLU A 293 33.78 -0.51 -8.77
N PHE A 294 33.41 -0.74 -10.04
CA PHE A 294 34.38 -1.04 -11.08
C PHE A 294 33.94 -0.56 -12.48
N PRO A 295 34.31 0.66 -12.94
CA PRO A 295 34.04 1.13 -14.31
C PRO A 295 35.02 0.51 -15.33
N TRP A 296 35.09 -0.83 -15.35
CA TRP A 296 35.99 -1.55 -16.22
C TRP A 296 35.54 -1.46 -17.68
N THR A 297 36.50 -1.14 -18.55
CA THR A 297 36.27 -1.21 -19.99
C THR A 297 35.92 -2.63 -20.44
N ASN A 298 35.18 -2.79 -21.54
CA ASN A 298 34.93 -4.09 -22.17
C ASN A 298 36.21 -4.90 -22.41
N LYS A 299 37.35 -4.24 -22.63
CA LYS A 299 38.65 -4.90 -22.80
C LYS A 299 39.12 -5.58 -21.50
N LYS A 300 38.86 -4.97 -20.35
CA LYS A 300 39.22 -5.50 -19.03
C LYS A 300 38.30 -6.66 -18.64
N ILE A 301 36.99 -6.53 -18.88
CA ILE A 301 36.03 -7.62 -18.66
C ILE A 301 36.39 -8.83 -19.55
N ALA A 302 36.74 -8.58 -20.82
CA ALA A 302 37.18 -9.61 -21.76
C ALA A 302 38.43 -10.38 -21.28
N GLU A 303 39.37 -9.68 -20.63
CA GLU A 303 40.57 -10.29 -20.05
C GLU A 303 40.24 -11.17 -18.84
N ILE A 304 39.39 -10.69 -17.93
CA ILE A 304 39.01 -11.42 -16.70
C ILE A 304 38.29 -12.73 -17.02
N PHE A 305 37.30 -12.68 -17.91
CA PHE A 305 36.50 -13.86 -18.26
C PHE A 305 37.09 -14.69 -19.42
N GLU A 306 38.22 -14.25 -19.97
CA GLU A 306 38.88 -14.81 -21.16
C GLU A 306 37.88 -15.01 -22.33
N VAL A 307 37.19 -13.94 -22.70
CA VAL A 307 36.22 -13.90 -23.80
C VAL A 307 36.50 -12.74 -24.75
N SER A 308 35.85 -12.72 -25.92
CA SER A 308 35.98 -11.59 -26.85
C SER A 308 35.07 -10.42 -26.46
N THR A 309 35.46 -9.19 -26.77
CA THR A 309 34.60 -8.00 -26.56
C THR A 309 33.30 -8.09 -27.36
N SER A 310 33.30 -8.73 -28.53
CA SER A 310 32.10 -9.02 -29.31
C SER A 310 31.16 -10.00 -28.60
N THR A 311 31.69 -10.94 -27.84
CA THR A 311 30.89 -11.87 -27.03
C THR A 311 30.18 -11.14 -25.90
N ILE A 312 30.88 -10.21 -25.24
CA ILE A 312 30.33 -9.38 -24.17
C ILE A 312 29.20 -8.51 -24.72
N GLN A 313 29.42 -7.82 -25.84
CA GLN A 313 28.39 -6.98 -26.49
C GLN A 313 27.14 -7.80 -26.82
N LYS A 314 27.30 -9.02 -27.36
CA LYS A 314 26.17 -9.88 -27.71
C LYS A 314 25.27 -10.18 -26.49
N TYR A 315 25.84 -10.62 -25.36
CA TYR A 315 25.04 -10.97 -24.18
C TYR A 315 24.55 -9.74 -23.42
N PHE A 316 25.27 -8.61 -23.50
CA PHE A 316 24.77 -7.32 -23.03
C PHE A 316 23.50 -6.92 -23.77
N GLU A 317 23.50 -6.93 -25.11
CA GLU A 317 22.32 -6.61 -25.93
C GLU A 317 21.16 -7.57 -25.66
N GLU A 318 21.43 -8.86 -25.51
CA GLU A 318 20.40 -9.86 -25.18
C GLU A 318 19.76 -9.62 -23.80
N MET A 319 20.54 -9.17 -22.82
CA MET A 319 20.05 -8.80 -21.49
C MET A 319 19.33 -7.46 -21.49
N GLU A 320 19.78 -6.50 -22.31
CA GLU A 320 19.12 -5.21 -22.53
C GLU A 320 17.76 -5.41 -23.20
N GLU A 321 17.67 -6.20 -24.26
CA GLU A 321 16.39 -6.59 -24.87
C GLU A 321 15.49 -7.32 -23.89
N PHE A 322 16.03 -8.24 -23.08
CA PHE A 322 15.27 -8.90 -22.04
C PHE A 322 14.76 -7.93 -20.98
N PHE A 323 15.62 -7.01 -20.50
CA PHE A 323 15.29 -5.99 -19.52
C PHE A 323 14.22 -5.01 -20.04
N ILE A 324 14.30 -4.62 -21.31
CA ILE A 324 13.26 -3.84 -21.98
C ILE A 324 11.99 -4.67 -22.08
N SER A 325 12.05 -5.94 -22.50
CA SER A 325 10.85 -6.78 -22.67
C SER A 325 10.10 -7.02 -21.36
N ILE A 326 10.80 -7.22 -20.24
CA ILE A 326 10.15 -7.32 -18.93
C ILE A 326 9.53 -5.98 -18.53
N ASN A 327 10.16 -4.85 -18.86
CA ASN A 327 9.64 -3.51 -18.58
C ASN A 327 8.50 -3.08 -19.53
N GLU A 328 8.47 -3.55 -20.77
CA GLU A 328 7.40 -3.31 -21.75
C GLU A 328 6.18 -4.21 -21.50
N ASP A 329 6.36 -5.47 -21.07
CA ASP A 329 5.27 -6.32 -20.55
C ASP A 329 4.63 -5.70 -19.29
N PHE A 330 5.35 -4.84 -18.55
CA PHE A 330 4.82 -4.03 -17.45
C PHE A 330 4.05 -2.77 -17.91
N GLU A 331 4.10 -2.38 -19.19
CA GLU A 331 3.30 -1.26 -19.73
C GLU A 331 1.91 -1.70 -20.23
N GLU A 332 1.71 -2.98 -20.64
CA GLU A 332 0.39 -3.50 -21.05
C GLU A 332 -0.36 -4.28 -19.95
N GLU A 333 0.30 -4.74 -18.89
CA GLU A 333 -0.34 -5.27 -17.68
C GLU A 333 0.06 -4.41 -16.46
N GLN A 334 -0.82 -3.49 -16.06
CA GLN A 334 -0.87 -2.82 -14.76
C GLN A 334 0.47 -2.68 -14.03
N ILE A 335 1.18 -1.59 -14.29
CA ILE A 335 2.22 -0.94 -13.47
C ILE A 335 2.49 -1.69 -12.14
N PRO A 336 3.65 -2.35 -11.97
CA PRO A 336 4.01 -2.93 -10.70
C PRO A 336 4.15 -1.78 -9.68
N ARG A 337 3.39 -1.88 -8.58
CA ARG A 337 3.40 -0.89 -7.50
C ARG A 337 4.80 -0.80 -6.87
N ASN A 338 5.64 0.10 -7.38
CA ASN A 338 6.35 0.99 -6.46
C ASN A 338 5.26 1.70 -5.66
N VAL A 339 5.42 1.88 -4.34
CA VAL A 339 4.40 2.53 -3.50
C VAL A 339 4.14 3.94 -4.07
N ILE A 340 3.03 4.10 -4.80
CA ILE A 340 2.59 5.41 -5.30
C ILE A 340 1.79 6.02 -4.17
N PHE A 341 2.38 7.00 -3.48
CA PHE A 341 1.67 7.83 -2.53
C PHE A 341 1.47 9.22 -3.12
N GLU A 342 0.37 9.88 -2.76
CA GLU A 342 0.14 11.23 -3.23
C GLU A 342 0.62 12.26 -2.20
N LEU A 343 1.37 13.28 -2.64
CA LEU A 343 1.91 14.37 -1.81
C LEU A 343 1.49 15.74 -2.36
N GLY A 344 1.26 16.71 -1.48
CA GLY A 344 0.93 18.10 -1.85
C GLY A 344 -0.22 18.73 -1.08
N THR A 345 -0.48 20.01 -1.35
CA THR A 345 -1.47 20.84 -0.61
C THR A 345 -2.92 20.68 -1.06
N TYR A 346 -3.16 20.14 -2.25
CA TYR A 346 -4.50 19.95 -2.82
C TYR A 346 -5.24 18.75 -2.18
N PRO A 347 -6.59 18.76 -2.18
CA PRO A 347 -7.36 17.62 -1.69
C PRO A 347 -7.05 16.34 -2.46
N ARG A 348 -7.18 15.20 -1.77
CA ARG A 348 -7.18 13.86 -2.36
C ARG A 348 -8.55 13.52 -2.91
N LEU A 349 -8.63 12.64 -3.90
CA LEU A 349 -9.92 12.20 -4.45
C LEU A 349 -10.83 11.61 -3.36
N MET A 350 -10.24 10.87 -2.42
CA MET A 350 -10.96 10.31 -1.28
C MET A 350 -11.55 11.40 -0.36
N GLU A 351 -10.91 12.57 -0.27
CA GLU A 351 -11.48 13.69 0.47
C GLU A 351 -12.79 14.15 -0.15
N PHE A 352 -12.80 14.33 -1.47
CA PHE A 352 -13.99 14.72 -2.21
C PHE A 352 -15.12 13.69 -2.06
N LYS A 353 -14.80 12.40 -2.21
CA LYS A 353 -15.80 11.32 -2.05
C LYS A 353 -16.39 11.28 -0.64
N ASN A 354 -15.57 11.49 0.38
CA ASN A 354 -16.03 11.60 1.76
C ASN A 354 -16.96 12.81 1.99
N TRP A 355 -16.65 13.95 1.38
CA TRP A 355 -17.51 15.13 1.46
C TRP A 355 -18.85 14.90 0.75
N GLU A 356 -18.86 14.32 -0.46
CA GLU A 356 -20.11 13.97 -1.15
C GLU A 356 -20.96 13.02 -0.33
N LEU A 357 -20.34 11.99 0.26
CA LEU A 357 -21.02 11.00 1.10
C LEU A 357 -21.67 11.66 2.31
N MET A 358 -20.92 12.48 3.05
CA MET A 358 -21.44 13.22 4.19
C MET A 358 -22.61 14.14 3.80
N LYS A 359 -22.53 14.81 2.64
CA LYS A 359 -23.60 15.70 2.18
C LYS A 359 -24.86 14.98 1.69
N HIS A 360 -24.71 13.76 1.17
CA HIS A 360 -25.84 12.87 0.93
C HIS A 360 -26.52 12.44 2.24
N LEU A 361 -25.78 12.35 3.34
CA LEU A 361 -26.27 11.94 4.66
C LEU A 361 -26.85 13.09 5.50
N ASP A 362 -26.42 14.34 5.25
CA ASP A 362 -27.01 15.53 5.87
C ASP A 362 -28.51 15.62 5.52
N ASN A 363 -29.39 15.51 6.53
CA ASN A 363 -30.86 15.67 6.53
C ASN A 363 -31.72 14.40 6.57
N ASP A 364 -31.16 13.20 6.58
CA ASP A 364 -31.98 12.03 6.85
C ASP A 364 -31.97 11.73 8.35
N GLU A 365 -33.14 11.68 8.97
CA GLU A 365 -33.35 11.07 10.28
C GLU A 365 -33.06 9.56 10.14
N LEU A 366 -31.77 9.23 10.09
CA LEU A 366 -31.28 7.87 10.02
C LEU A 366 -31.35 7.31 11.44
N GLU A 367 -32.56 6.90 11.83
CA GLU A 367 -32.83 6.39 13.18
C GLU A 367 -32.15 5.04 13.46
N ASN A 368 -31.74 4.32 12.41
CA ASN A 368 -31.11 3.02 12.53
C ASN A 368 -30.11 2.70 11.39
N GLU A 369 -29.27 1.71 11.65
CA GLU A 369 -28.21 1.21 10.76
C GLU A 369 -28.75 0.70 9.40
N ALA A 370 -29.99 0.20 9.35
CA ALA A 370 -30.60 -0.29 8.12
C ALA A 370 -31.01 0.85 7.18
N ASP A 371 -31.50 1.97 7.73
CA ASP A 371 -31.83 3.18 6.96
C ASP A 371 -30.56 3.83 6.40
N LEU A 372 -29.48 3.87 7.19
CA LEU A 372 -28.16 4.33 6.73
C LEU A 372 -27.65 3.46 5.58
N LYS A 373 -27.66 2.12 5.70
CA LYS A 373 -27.20 1.22 4.61
C LYS A 373 -28.08 1.29 3.36
N ALA A 374 -29.40 1.39 3.53
CA ALA A 374 -30.35 1.56 2.44
C ALA A 374 -30.19 2.92 1.73
N HIS A 375 -29.71 3.94 2.43
CA HIS A 375 -29.40 5.25 1.85
C HIS A 375 -28.03 5.25 1.16
N LEU A 376 -26.99 4.74 1.83
CA LEU A 376 -25.63 4.58 1.29
C LEU A 376 -25.64 3.84 -0.06
N SER A 377 -26.35 2.72 -0.15
CA SER A 377 -26.52 1.96 -1.41
C SER A 377 -27.23 2.75 -2.53
N LYS A 378 -28.07 3.73 -2.20
CA LYS A 378 -28.74 4.61 -3.18
C LYS A 378 -27.87 5.75 -3.66
N VAL A 379 -26.90 6.19 -2.86
CA VAL A 379 -26.10 7.42 -3.10
C VAL A 379 -24.66 7.15 -3.50
N MET A 380 -24.07 6.00 -3.14
CA MET A 380 -22.65 5.64 -3.36
C MET A 380 -22.15 5.86 -4.79
N ASN A 381 -23.01 5.64 -5.79
CA ASN A 381 -22.68 5.76 -7.22
C ASN A 381 -23.46 6.88 -7.92
N LYS A 382 -24.00 7.86 -7.17
CA LYS A 382 -24.72 9.00 -7.73
C LYS A 382 -23.98 10.30 -7.43
N PRO A 383 -23.77 11.16 -8.44
CA PRO A 383 -23.25 12.50 -8.21
C PRO A 383 -24.09 13.22 -7.15
N TYR A 384 -23.43 13.86 -6.19
CA TYR A 384 -24.12 14.70 -5.23
C TYR A 384 -24.84 15.87 -5.93
N LYS A 385 -26.02 16.22 -5.44
CA LYS A 385 -26.76 17.39 -5.91
C LYS A 385 -26.79 18.44 -4.80
N PRO A 386 -26.08 19.57 -4.98
CA PRO A 386 -26.06 20.64 -3.99
C PRO A 386 -27.46 21.15 -3.63
N LYS A 387 -27.70 21.35 -2.33
CA LYS A 387 -28.98 21.85 -1.80
C LYS A 387 -29.03 23.37 -1.74
N ASN A 388 -27.87 24.01 -1.67
CA ASN A 388 -27.71 25.45 -1.55
C ASN A 388 -26.47 25.93 -2.31
N LYS A 389 -26.28 27.25 -2.39
CA LYS A 389 -25.15 27.86 -3.11
C LYS A 389 -23.80 27.55 -2.49
N GLU A 390 -23.73 27.33 -1.17
CA GLU A 390 -22.48 27.05 -0.48
C GLU A 390 -21.97 25.65 -0.83
N GLU A 391 -22.86 24.65 -0.80
CA GLU A 391 -22.56 23.30 -1.27
C GLU A 391 -22.23 23.25 -2.76
N ASP A 392 -22.92 24.05 -3.58
CA ASP A 392 -22.67 24.11 -5.03
C ASP A 392 -21.30 24.73 -5.32
N ALA A 393 -20.94 25.77 -4.57
CA ALA A 393 -19.59 26.33 -4.63
C ALA A 393 -18.54 25.30 -4.23
N GLN A 394 -18.73 24.57 -3.12
CA GLN A 394 -17.78 23.56 -2.66
C GLN A 394 -17.67 22.36 -3.61
N LEU A 395 -18.78 21.92 -4.21
CA LEU A 395 -18.75 20.90 -5.26
C LEU A 395 -17.90 21.36 -6.45
N ASN A 396 -18.12 22.59 -6.92
CA ASN A 396 -17.32 23.16 -8.02
C ASN A 396 -15.84 23.35 -7.64
N VAL A 397 -15.52 23.65 -6.38
CA VAL A 397 -14.12 23.65 -5.90
C VAL A 397 -13.48 22.27 -6.08
N TYR A 398 -14.13 21.20 -5.60
CA TYR A 398 -13.59 19.85 -5.73
C TYR A 398 -13.45 19.43 -7.19
N GLU A 399 -14.48 19.64 -8.01
CA GLU A 399 -14.43 19.40 -9.46
C GLU A 399 -13.32 20.23 -10.14
N GLY A 400 -13.06 21.45 -9.65
CA GLY A 400 -11.94 22.28 -10.09
C GLY A 400 -10.57 21.65 -9.80
N TYR A 401 -10.37 21.06 -8.63
CA TYR A 401 -9.11 20.38 -8.29
C TYR A 401 -8.85 19.15 -9.17
N PHE A 402 -9.88 18.35 -9.48
CA PHE A 402 -9.78 17.09 -10.22
C PHE A 402 -10.10 17.19 -11.72
N ALA A 403 -10.36 18.39 -12.24
CA ALA A 403 -10.67 18.59 -13.64
C ALA A 403 -9.53 18.14 -14.57
N GLU A 404 -9.90 17.32 -15.56
CA GLU A 404 -8.98 16.72 -16.56
C GLU A 404 -8.29 17.75 -17.47
N THR A 405 -8.91 18.91 -17.68
CA THR A 405 -8.37 19.96 -18.56
C THR A 405 -8.40 21.32 -17.89
N GLU A 406 -7.44 22.18 -18.24
CA GLU A 406 -7.37 23.56 -17.73
C GLU A 406 -8.64 24.36 -18.01
N LYS A 407 -9.29 24.13 -19.16
CA LYS A 407 -10.54 24.80 -19.53
C LYS A 407 -11.69 24.40 -18.59
N ILE A 408 -11.81 23.11 -18.28
CA ILE A 408 -12.84 22.61 -17.35
C ILE A 408 -12.54 23.12 -15.94
N ARG A 409 -11.28 23.05 -15.52
CA ARG A 409 -10.78 23.60 -14.25
C ARG A 409 -11.15 25.06 -14.08
N ALA A 410 -10.82 25.91 -15.06
CA ALA A 410 -11.11 27.34 -15.03
C ALA A 410 -12.63 27.63 -14.94
N ASN A 411 -13.46 26.84 -15.62
CA ASN A 411 -14.92 26.98 -15.53
C ASN A 411 -15.43 26.67 -14.11
N HIS A 412 -14.97 25.59 -13.51
CA HIS A 412 -15.35 25.23 -12.14
C HIS A 412 -14.92 26.28 -11.12
N TRP A 413 -13.69 26.77 -11.19
CA TRP A 413 -13.22 27.86 -10.33
C TRP A 413 -14.04 29.14 -10.50
N ARG A 414 -14.38 29.49 -11.75
CA ARG A 414 -15.26 30.64 -12.06
C ARG A 414 -16.64 30.49 -11.44
N ILE A 415 -17.24 29.31 -11.54
CA ILE A 415 -18.57 29.02 -10.97
C ILE A 415 -18.51 29.07 -9.45
N ALA A 416 -17.51 28.43 -8.83
CA ALA A 416 -17.31 28.46 -7.38
C ALA A 416 -17.16 29.90 -6.85
N GLU A 417 -16.35 30.72 -7.52
CA GLU A 417 -16.15 32.14 -7.19
C GLU A 417 -17.46 32.95 -7.28
N LEU A 418 -18.26 32.72 -8.32
CA LEU A 418 -19.55 33.41 -8.49
C LEU A 418 -20.59 32.99 -7.44
N LEU A 419 -20.56 31.72 -7.01
CA LEU A 419 -21.49 31.17 -6.04
C LEU A 419 -21.14 31.58 -4.61
N ASN A 420 -19.85 31.51 -4.25
CA ASN A 420 -19.34 31.87 -2.94
C ASN A 420 -17.89 32.41 -3.05
N PRO A 421 -17.71 33.74 -3.22
CA PRO A 421 -16.38 34.34 -3.39
C PRO A 421 -15.53 34.30 -2.11
N THR A 422 -16.17 34.05 -0.95
CA THR A 422 -15.50 33.89 0.34
C THR A 422 -15.27 32.42 0.71
N ASN A 423 -15.55 31.48 -0.20
CA ASN A 423 -15.20 30.08 0.02
C ASN A 423 -13.68 29.96 0.24
N PRO A 424 -13.23 29.23 1.28
CA PRO A 424 -11.80 29.16 1.60
C PRO A 424 -10.93 28.70 0.43
N ASP A 425 -11.34 27.66 -0.29
CA ASP A 425 -10.55 27.11 -1.39
C ASP A 425 -10.52 28.04 -2.61
N VAL A 426 -11.59 28.81 -2.85
CA VAL A 426 -11.60 29.88 -3.86
C VAL A 426 -10.57 30.96 -3.50
N LEU A 427 -10.50 31.36 -2.23
CA LEU A 427 -9.53 32.35 -1.76
C LEU A 427 -8.09 31.82 -1.84
N LEU A 428 -7.86 30.53 -1.54
CA LEU A 428 -6.57 29.87 -1.75
C LEU A 428 -6.17 29.88 -3.22
N HIS A 429 -7.09 29.52 -4.11
CA HIS A 429 -6.85 29.54 -5.56
C HIS A 429 -6.50 30.95 -6.05
N GLN A 430 -7.21 31.98 -5.60
CA GLN A 430 -6.89 33.39 -5.92
C GLN A 430 -5.53 33.83 -5.37
N ALA A 431 -5.16 33.38 -4.16
CA ALA A 431 -3.87 33.68 -3.56
C ALA A 431 -2.73 33.08 -4.40
N GLU A 432 -2.89 31.85 -4.88
CA GLU A 432 -1.90 31.15 -5.72
C GLU A 432 -1.73 31.78 -7.11
N LEU A 433 -2.76 32.43 -7.65
CA LEU A 433 -2.71 33.14 -8.94
C LEU A 433 -2.18 34.58 -8.82
N THR A 434 -2.02 35.09 -7.59
CA THR A 434 -1.64 36.48 -7.35
C THR A 434 -0.12 36.62 -7.26
N GLU A 435 0.46 37.45 -8.13
CA GLU A 435 1.91 37.77 -8.10
C GLU A 435 2.30 38.76 -6.99
N ASP A 436 1.35 39.56 -6.49
CA ASP A 436 1.58 40.49 -5.37
C ASP A 436 1.62 39.74 -4.04
N VAL A 437 2.81 39.64 -3.45
CA VAL A 437 3.10 38.95 -2.19
C VAL A 437 2.22 39.43 -1.03
N ASN A 438 1.94 40.73 -0.92
CA ASN A 438 1.13 41.27 0.18
C ASN A 438 -0.33 40.86 -0.01
N LYS A 439 -0.83 40.98 -1.24
CA LYS A 439 -2.20 40.58 -1.57
C LYS A 439 -2.39 39.06 -1.44
N ALA A 440 -1.43 38.24 -1.87
CA ALA A 440 -1.45 36.80 -1.68
C ALA A 440 -1.53 36.45 -0.19
N LYS A 441 -0.73 37.11 0.66
CA LYS A 441 -0.79 36.94 2.11
C LYS A 441 -2.15 37.32 2.70
N GLU A 442 -2.73 38.44 2.27
CA GLU A 442 -4.08 38.85 2.70
C GLU A 442 -5.13 37.80 2.33
N LEU A 443 -5.08 37.26 1.11
CA LEU A 443 -5.99 36.22 0.63
C LEU A 443 -5.84 34.91 1.41
N TYR A 444 -4.61 34.44 1.66
CA TYR A 444 -4.38 33.26 2.50
C TYR A 444 -4.92 33.43 3.92
N MET A 445 -4.66 34.58 4.54
CA MET A 445 -5.16 34.87 5.88
C MET A 445 -6.69 34.96 5.93
N LEU A 446 -7.29 35.52 4.88
CA LEU A 446 -8.75 35.54 4.73
C LEU A 446 -9.30 34.13 4.57
N ALA A 447 -8.68 33.28 3.75
CA ALA A 447 -9.07 31.88 3.57
C ALA A 447 -9.07 31.11 4.91
N ILE A 448 -7.99 31.25 5.70
CA ILE A 448 -7.91 30.66 7.04
C ILE A 448 -9.02 31.20 7.96
N SER A 449 -9.28 32.51 7.93
CA SER A 449 -10.30 33.14 8.78
C SER A 449 -11.70 32.69 8.41
N GLU A 450 -12.03 32.59 7.12
CA GLU A 450 -13.34 32.13 6.66
C GLU A 450 -13.54 30.65 6.96
N ALA A 451 -12.53 29.81 6.69
CA ALA A 451 -12.59 28.38 7.00
C ALA A 451 -12.75 28.12 8.49
N LYS A 452 -12.09 28.92 9.34
CA LYS A 452 -12.21 28.80 10.79
C LYS A 452 -13.63 29.06 11.31
N LYS A 453 -14.45 29.86 10.61
CA LYS A 453 -15.85 30.10 11.01
C LYS A 453 -16.72 28.86 10.84
N GLN A 454 -16.33 27.96 9.94
CA GLN A 454 -17.01 26.70 9.63
C GLN A 454 -16.38 25.51 10.36
N PHE A 455 -15.30 25.73 11.11
CA PHE A 455 -14.59 24.68 11.81
C PHE A 455 -15.33 24.26 13.08
N ASP A 456 -15.61 22.96 13.19
CA ASP A 456 -16.20 22.32 14.36
C ASP A 456 -15.10 21.69 15.23
N ASP A 457 -14.87 22.27 16.41
CA ASP A 457 -13.86 21.84 17.37
C ASP A 457 -14.36 20.75 18.34
N SER A 458 -15.59 20.26 18.18
CA SER A 458 -16.12 19.16 18.98
C SER A 458 -15.54 17.79 18.62
N TYR A 459 -14.95 17.67 17.43
CA TYR A 459 -14.30 16.44 16.97
C TYR A 459 -12.88 16.31 17.51
N GLU A 460 -12.60 15.22 18.21
CA GLU A 460 -11.27 14.92 18.77
C GLU A 460 -10.18 14.86 17.68
N ILE A 461 -10.50 14.25 16.53
CA ILE A 461 -9.66 14.24 15.33
C ILE A 461 -10.33 15.10 14.27
N ALA A 462 -9.82 16.31 14.03
CA ALA A 462 -10.48 17.27 13.15
C ALA A 462 -10.62 16.76 11.71
N TRP A 463 -9.66 15.95 11.22
CA TRP A 463 -9.69 15.38 9.87
C TRP A 463 -10.85 14.39 9.64
N ALA A 464 -11.36 13.77 10.72
CA ALA A 464 -12.45 12.79 10.62
C ALA A 464 -13.76 13.43 10.14
N PHE A 465 -13.96 14.73 10.41
CA PHE A 465 -15.10 15.48 9.92
C PHE A 465 -14.76 16.20 8.61
N ALA A 466 -15.47 15.87 7.52
CA ALA A 466 -15.08 16.35 6.20
C ALA A 466 -15.19 17.88 6.04
N GLU A 467 -16.12 18.56 6.73
CA GLU A 467 -16.23 20.03 6.67
C GLU A 467 -15.11 20.78 7.38
N ASN A 468 -14.33 20.11 8.24
CA ASN A 468 -13.15 20.71 8.86
C ASN A 468 -11.95 20.77 7.89
N ARG A 469 -11.96 19.99 6.81
CA ARG A 469 -10.81 19.83 5.92
C ARG A 469 -10.43 21.09 5.12
N PRO A 470 -11.35 21.95 4.66
CA PRO A 470 -10.99 23.26 4.10
C PRO A 470 -10.14 24.12 5.04
N TYR A 471 -10.40 24.10 6.36
CA TYR A 471 -9.56 24.83 7.32
C TYR A 471 -8.17 24.22 7.45
N LEU A 472 -8.07 22.89 7.53
CA LEU A 472 -6.77 22.20 7.57
C LEU A 472 -5.97 22.44 6.28
N ARG A 473 -6.63 22.44 5.11
CA ARG A 473 -6.01 22.76 3.82
C ARG A 473 -5.55 24.22 3.75
N ALA A 474 -6.33 25.18 4.26
CA ALA A 474 -5.93 26.58 4.31
C ALA A 474 -4.70 26.80 5.20
N LEU A 475 -4.65 26.15 6.38
CA LEU A 475 -3.45 26.15 7.23
C LEU A 475 -2.24 25.52 6.53
N PHE A 476 -2.43 24.40 5.83
CA PHE A 476 -1.34 23.69 5.18
C PHE A 476 -0.77 24.50 4.00
N THR A 477 -1.64 24.98 3.12
CA THR A 477 -1.25 25.76 1.94
C THR A 477 -0.52 27.04 2.33
N TYR A 478 -1.03 27.77 3.33
CA TYR A 478 -0.34 28.97 3.82
C TYR A 478 0.96 28.64 4.55
N GLY A 479 1.01 27.53 5.31
CA GLY A 479 2.24 27.05 5.94
C GLY A 479 3.34 26.75 4.91
N VAL A 480 2.98 26.07 3.82
CA VAL A 480 3.88 25.82 2.69
C VAL A 480 4.33 27.12 2.04
N TRP A 481 3.41 28.07 1.79
CA TRP A 481 3.79 29.38 1.27
C TRP A 481 4.78 30.12 2.19
N GLN A 482 4.56 30.08 3.51
CA GLN A 482 5.51 30.66 4.49
C GLN A 482 6.88 29.97 4.47
N PHE A 483 6.90 28.64 4.30
CA PHE A 483 8.14 27.89 4.16
C PHE A 483 8.91 28.35 2.91
N GLU A 484 8.23 28.48 1.77
CA GLU A 484 8.84 28.94 0.50
C GLU A 484 9.35 30.39 0.57
N GLN A 485 8.73 31.24 1.39
CA GLN A 485 9.25 32.59 1.68
C GLN A 485 10.42 32.61 2.67
N GLY A 486 10.87 31.45 3.17
CA GLY A 486 11.93 31.33 4.19
C GLY A 486 11.48 31.71 5.61
N ASN A 487 10.18 31.89 5.84
CA ASN A 487 9.60 32.27 7.13
C ASN A 487 9.35 31.03 8.01
N PHE A 488 10.40 30.24 8.27
CA PHE A 488 10.30 28.93 8.93
C PHE A 488 9.63 28.97 10.31
N LYS A 489 9.79 30.05 11.08
CA LYS A 489 9.12 30.20 12.39
C LYS A 489 7.60 30.22 12.28
N GLU A 490 7.12 30.97 11.29
CA GLU A 490 5.69 31.12 11.02
C GLU A 490 5.14 29.83 10.43
N ALA A 491 5.83 29.24 9.46
CA ALA A 491 5.50 27.93 8.88
C ALA A 491 5.36 26.83 9.95
N ASN A 492 6.33 26.74 10.88
CA ASN A 492 6.30 25.77 11.97
C ASN A 492 5.06 25.90 12.86
N SER A 493 4.56 27.12 13.06
CA SER A 493 3.35 27.34 13.87
C SER A 493 2.11 26.69 13.24
N TYR A 494 2.01 26.71 11.91
CA TYR A 494 0.94 26.06 11.15
C TYR A 494 1.14 24.54 11.11
N PHE A 495 2.33 24.04 10.79
CA PHE A 495 2.60 22.60 10.73
C PHE A 495 2.43 21.90 12.09
N SER A 496 2.94 22.51 13.17
CA SER A 496 2.75 22.00 14.53
C SER A 496 1.27 21.97 14.94
N LYS A 497 0.47 22.92 14.46
CA LYS A 497 -0.97 22.94 14.70
C LYS A 497 -1.69 21.87 13.88
N LEU A 498 -1.29 21.66 12.63
CA LEU A 498 -1.85 20.62 11.77
C LEU A 498 -1.62 19.23 12.34
N LEU A 499 -0.40 18.90 12.77
CA LEU A 499 -0.11 17.59 13.37
C LEU A 499 -0.87 17.33 14.68
N LYS A 500 -1.31 18.39 15.39
CA LYS A 500 -2.20 18.25 16.56
C LYS A 500 -3.66 18.03 16.17
N LEU A 501 -4.14 18.71 15.14
CA LEU A 501 -5.53 18.60 14.66
C LEU A 501 -5.75 17.33 13.82
N ASN A 502 -4.68 16.82 13.21
CA ASN A 502 -4.65 15.67 12.32
C ASN A 502 -3.45 14.76 12.71
N PRO A 503 -3.53 14.04 13.85
CA PRO A 503 -2.41 13.24 14.37
C PRO A 503 -2.02 12.07 13.46
N ASN A 504 -2.91 11.59 12.60
CA ASN A 504 -2.58 10.56 11.60
C ASN A 504 -1.90 11.13 10.34
N ASP A 505 -1.69 12.44 10.29
CA ASP A 505 -1.08 13.17 9.18
C ASP A 505 -1.61 12.76 7.79
N ASN A 506 -2.94 12.69 7.67
CA ASN A 506 -3.59 12.34 6.40
C ASN A 506 -3.27 13.30 5.23
N GLN A 507 -2.64 14.45 5.51
CA GLN A 507 -2.24 15.45 4.53
C GLN A 507 -0.75 15.37 4.13
N GLY A 508 0.08 14.58 4.83
CA GLY A 508 1.51 14.50 4.54
C GLY A 508 2.33 15.71 5.01
N VAL A 509 1.89 16.41 6.06
CA VAL A 509 2.56 17.59 6.63
C VAL A 509 3.89 17.23 7.30
N ARG A 510 4.05 15.99 7.78
CA ARG A 510 5.23 15.54 8.54
C ARG A 510 6.56 15.83 7.84
N TYR A 511 6.62 15.65 6.52
CA TYR A 511 7.85 15.85 5.73
C TYR A 511 8.35 17.30 5.81
N ILE A 512 7.48 18.26 5.45
CA ILE A 512 7.84 19.67 5.47
C ILE A 512 7.95 20.21 6.91
N ALA A 513 7.23 19.63 7.87
CA ALA A 513 7.38 19.95 9.29
C ALA A 513 8.80 19.61 9.79
N VAL A 514 9.31 18.42 9.48
CA VAL A 514 10.68 18.03 9.84
C VAL A 514 11.68 18.97 9.19
N SER A 515 11.59 19.21 7.87
CA SER A 515 12.45 20.16 7.15
C SER A 515 12.43 21.55 7.81
N THR A 516 11.25 22.08 8.14
CA THR A 516 11.11 23.38 8.81
C THR A 516 11.83 23.41 10.15
N LEU A 517 11.74 22.34 10.94
CA LEU A 517 12.43 22.22 12.23
C LEU A 517 13.94 22.12 12.06
N LEU A 518 14.44 21.50 10.99
CA LEU A 518 15.87 21.49 10.65
C LEU A 518 16.38 22.91 10.37
N HIS A 519 15.65 23.71 9.57
CA HIS A 519 16.00 25.12 9.33
C HIS A 519 15.99 25.97 10.60
N LEU A 520 15.12 25.64 11.55
CA LEU A 520 15.06 26.28 12.87
C LEU A 520 16.07 25.73 13.88
N GLN A 521 16.89 24.74 13.51
CA GLN A 521 17.82 24.03 14.39
C GLN A 521 17.15 23.39 15.61
N LYS A 522 15.87 23.02 15.50
CA LYS A 522 15.06 22.37 16.54
C LYS A 522 15.15 20.85 16.41
N TYR A 523 16.37 20.32 16.49
CA TYR A 523 16.68 18.92 16.17
C TYR A 523 15.91 17.88 17.01
N LYS A 524 15.66 18.16 18.29
CA LYS A 524 14.88 17.24 19.16
C LYS A 524 13.43 17.11 18.71
N GLU A 525 12.81 18.22 18.31
CA GLU A 525 11.43 18.22 17.80
C GLU A 525 11.37 17.51 16.44
N ALA A 526 12.36 17.73 15.56
CA ALA A 526 12.48 17.04 14.28
C ALA A 526 12.64 15.51 14.46
N GLN A 527 13.49 15.10 15.41
CA GLN A 527 13.71 13.69 15.74
C GLN A 527 12.44 13.02 16.28
N GLN A 528 11.64 13.76 17.06
CA GLN A 528 10.37 13.25 17.57
C GLN A 528 9.39 12.96 16.44
N ILE A 529 9.21 13.88 15.48
CA ILE A 529 8.33 13.64 14.32
C ILE A 529 8.85 12.46 13.48
N LEU A 530 10.16 12.40 13.24
CA LEU A 530 10.77 11.26 12.53
C LEU A 530 10.56 9.92 13.24
N HIS A 531 10.43 9.91 14.57
CA HIS A 531 10.14 8.72 15.36
C HIS A 531 8.66 8.36 15.35
N ASP A 532 7.79 9.35 15.58
CA ASP A 532 6.33 9.15 15.70
C ASP A 532 5.69 8.67 14.40
N TYR A 533 6.24 9.09 13.25
CA TYR A 533 5.72 8.76 11.92
C TYR A 533 6.67 7.88 11.10
N LYS A 534 7.64 7.20 11.73
CA LYS A 534 8.69 6.48 11.01
C LYS A 534 8.10 5.39 10.12
N ASP A 535 8.27 5.56 8.81
CA ASP A 535 8.17 4.47 7.83
C ASP A 535 9.59 4.04 7.45
N GLN A 536 9.93 2.77 7.70
CA GLN A 536 11.32 2.30 7.66
C GLN A 536 11.91 2.26 6.25
N ASN A 537 11.07 2.34 5.21
CA ASN A 537 11.46 2.30 3.81
C ASN A 537 11.10 3.57 3.03
N ASP A 538 10.70 4.66 3.70
CA ASP A 538 10.36 5.94 3.05
C ASP A 538 11.63 6.74 2.76
N PRO A 539 12.02 6.92 1.48
CA PRO A 539 13.24 7.65 1.10
C PRO A 539 13.26 9.08 1.62
N ILE A 540 12.11 9.78 1.67
CA ILE A 540 12.05 11.15 2.18
C ILE A 540 12.40 11.18 3.67
N PHE A 541 11.90 10.24 4.47
CA PHE A 541 12.27 10.12 5.90
C PHE A 541 13.74 9.79 6.08
N ILE A 542 14.29 8.88 5.26
CA ILE A 542 15.70 8.51 5.32
C ILE A 542 16.58 9.73 5.07
N TYR A 543 16.28 10.50 4.02
CA TYR A 543 17.01 11.73 3.72
C TYR A 543 16.91 12.78 4.83
N LEU A 544 15.71 13.04 5.35
CA LEU A 544 15.51 13.97 6.46
C LEU A 544 16.25 13.53 7.73
N PHE A 545 16.27 12.22 8.01
CA PHE A 545 17.00 11.65 9.13
C PHE A 545 18.51 11.80 8.98
N VAL A 546 19.08 11.44 7.82
CA VAL A 546 20.52 11.58 7.58
C VAL A 546 20.94 13.05 7.67
N TYR A 547 20.15 13.98 7.13
CA TYR A 547 20.42 15.41 7.23
C TYR A 547 20.29 15.95 8.66
N LEU A 548 19.34 15.45 9.45
CA LEU A 548 19.27 15.73 10.88
C LEU A 548 20.55 15.29 11.62
N GLN A 549 21.10 14.11 11.30
CA GLN A 549 22.36 13.64 11.91
C GLN A 549 23.56 14.49 11.43
N LYS A 550 23.59 14.83 10.14
CA LYS A 550 24.62 15.70 9.53
C LYS A 550 24.68 17.06 10.22
N LEU A 551 23.53 17.72 10.42
CA LEU A 551 23.43 19.04 11.07
C LEU A 551 23.85 19.02 12.55
N GLN A 552 23.79 17.85 13.20
CA GLN A 552 24.26 17.65 14.58
C GLN A 552 25.72 17.19 14.67
N ASN A 553 26.43 17.02 13.54
CA ASN A 553 27.76 16.40 13.47
C ASN A 553 27.80 14.97 14.03
N LEU A 554 26.71 14.22 13.86
CA LEU A 554 26.55 12.82 14.31
C LEU A 554 26.51 11.83 13.13
N ILE A 555 26.92 12.25 11.94
CA ILE A 555 26.89 11.40 10.75
C ILE A 555 28.01 10.36 10.79
N HIS A 556 27.66 9.10 10.53
CA HIS A 556 28.58 7.98 10.35
C HIS A 556 28.63 7.55 8.87
N GLU A 557 29.66 6.80 8.48
CA GLU A 557 29.87 6.35 7.10
C GLU A 557 28.69 5.50 6.58
N GLU A 558 28.24 4.55 7.40
CA GLU A 558 27.04 3.71 7.19
C GLU A 558 25.75 4.53 6.95
N MET A 559 25.65 5.75 7.51
CA MET A 559 24.47 6.60 7.30
C MET A 559 24.47 7.28 5.93
N ARG A 560 25.62 7.36 5.25
CA ARG A 560 25.70 7.91 3.89
C ARG A 560 25.22 6.89 2.86
N GLU A 561 25.47 5.61 3.10
CA GLU A 561 24.99 4.50 2.27
C GLU A 561 23.46 4.48 2.22
N LEU A 562 22.79 4.86 3.32
CA LEU A 562 21.32 5.01 3.35
C LEU A 562 20.78 6.01 2.32
N LEU A 563 21.57 6.96 1.82
CA LEU A 563 21.12 7.91 0.80
C LEU A 563 20.99 7.26 -0.60
N ALA A 564 21.57 6.07 -0.80
CA ALA A 564 21.46 5.31 -2.05
C ALA A 564 20.01 4.93 -2.41
N VAL A 565 19.09 4.98 -1.44
CA VAL A 565 17.64 4.73 -1.64
C VAL A 565 17.00 5.64 -2.70
N ASN A 566 17.61 6.78 -3.00
CA ASN A 566 17.21 7.62 -4.13
C ASN A 566 18.45 8.30 -4.74
N TYR A 567 19.03 7.69 -5.78
CA TYR A 567 20.23 8.21 -6.46
C TYR A 567 20.05 9.61 -7.04
N PHE A 568 18.89 9.89 -7.63
CA PHE A 568 18.60 11.20 -8.22
C PHE A 568 18.64 12.31 -7.17
N ALA A 569 18.18 12.03 -5.94
CA ALA A 569 18.23 12.99 -4.85
C ALA A 569 19.67 13.32 -4.43
N MET A 570 20.56 12.32 -4.38
CA MET A 570 22.00 12.56 -4.15
C MET A 570 22.57 13.50 -5.20
N LYS A 571 22.28 13.24 -6.48
CA LYS A 571 22.76 14.07 -7.59
C LYS A 571 22.25 15.51 -7.50
N LEU A 572 20.96 15.71 -7.18
CA LEU A 572 20.40 17.06 -7.00
C LEU A 572 21.06 17.80 -5.82
N LEU A 573 21.39 17.11 -4.74
CA LEU A 573 22.08 17.71 -3.58
C LEU A 573 23.52 18.13 -3.90
N ASP A 574 24.19 17.46 -4.83
CA ASP A 574 25.52 17.81 -5.32
C ASP A 574 25.49 18.95 -6.35
N ASP A 575 24.60 18.84 -7.35
CA ASP A 575 24.46 19.81 -8.43
C ASP A 575 23.86 21.15 -7.95
N LYS A 576 23.11 21.11 -6.84
CA LYS A 576 22.44 22.25 -6.19
C LYS A 576 21.66 23.16 -7.18
N PRO A 577 20.76 22.61 -8.01
CA PRO A 577 19.93 23.43 -8.90
C PRO A 577 18.95 24.30 -8.10
N VAL A 578 18.27 25.23 -8.76
CA VAL A 578 17.20 26.01 -8.08
C VAL A 578 16.08 25.03 -7.66
N PRO A 579 15.69 24.98 -6.37
CA PRO A 579 14.64 24.09 -5.91
C PRO A 579 13.30 24.46 -6.56
N GLN A 580 12.48 23.45 -6.85
CA GLN A 580 11.11 23.66 -7.28
C GLN A 580 10.23 24.04 -6.07
N ALA A 581 9.04 24.58 -6.35
CA ALA A 581 8.04 24.80 -5.32
C ALA A 581 7.57 23.46 -4.73
N PHE A 582 7.10 23.46 -3.48
CA PHE A 582 6.50 22.26 -2.91
C PHE A 582 5.26 21.89 -3.74
N PRO A 583 5.05 20.61 -4.08
CA PRO A 583 4.03 20.26 -5.04
C PRO A 583 2.64 20.55 -4.49
N LYS A 584 1.76 21.04 -5.37
CA LYS A 584 0.34 21.19 -5.05
C LYS A 584 -0.38 19.84 -5.12
N SER A 585 -0.03 19.02 -6.09
CA SER A 585 -0.41 17.62 -6.20
C SER A 585 0.65 16.86 -6.97
N ALA A 586 1.18 15.78 -6.39
CA ALA A 586 2.13 14.88 -7.02
C ALA A 586 1.78 13.43 -6.64
N ALA A 587 1.80 12.53 -7.62
CA ALA A 587 1.84 11.09 -7.38
C ALA A 587 3.32 10.70 -7.37
N VAL A 588 3.78 10.11 -6.26
CA VAL A 588 5.20 9.90 -5.99
C VAL A 588 5.44 8.40 -5.86
N ALA A 589 6.27 7.86 -6.74
CA ALA A 589 6.75 6.49 -6.63
C ALA A 589 8.07 6.47 -5.84
N ALA A 590 8.24 5.50 -4.95
CA ALA A 590 9.50 5.32 -4.23
C ALA A 590 10.69 5.16 -5.19
N GLY A 591 11.79 5.87 -4.94
CA GLY A 591 13.03 5.85 -5.73
C GLY A 591 12.99 6.67 -7.02
N SER A 592 11.89 7.37 -7.31
CA SER A 592 11.70 8.13 -8.57
C SER A 592 12.43 9.49 -8.58
N GLU A 593 12.54 10.10 -9.78
CA GLU A 593 13.01 11.48 -9.95
C GLU A 593 12.05 12.50 -9.32
N GLU A 594 10.74 12.23 -9.33
CA GLU A 594 9.73 13.06 -8.69
C GLU A 594 9.92 13.10 -7.17
N GLU A 595 10.18 11.94 -6.57
CA GLU A 595 10.51 11.83 -5.15
C GLU A 595 11.81 12.58 -4.84
N ALA A 596 12.81 12.46 -5.71
CA ALA A 596 14.09 13.15 -5.57
C ALA A 596 13.95 14.67 -5.56
N GLN A 597 13.08 15.20 -6.44
CA GLN A 597 12.79 16.61 -6.49
C GLN A 597 12.12 17.11 -5.21
N ILE A 598 11.25 16.31 -4.60
CA ILE A 598 10.62 16.63 -3.30
C ILE A 598 11.67 16.61 -2.19
N ILE A 599 12.50 15.57 -2.12
CA ILE A 599 13.61 15.46 -1.16
C ILE A 599 14.51 16.69 -1.27
N TYR A 600 14.94 17.02 -2.48
CA TYR A 600 15.80 18.17 -2.73
C TYR A 600 15.14 19.48 -2.31
N THR A 601 13.85 19.66 -2.64
CA THR A 601 13.08 20.85 -2.23
C THR A 601 13.00 20.98 -0.71
N LEU A 602 12.76 19.88 0.00
CA LEU A 602 12.69 19.84 1.46
C LEU A 602 14.04 20.11 2.14
N LEU A 603 15.15 19.74 1.51
CA LEU A 603 16.49 19.93 2.08
C LEU A 603 17.18 21.21 1.61
N SER A 604 16.66 21.87 0.57
CA SER A 604 17.26 23.06 -0.01
C SER A 604 17.45 24.16 1.03
N GLY A 605 18.64 24.77 1.05
CA GLY A 605 19.02 25.76 2.06
C GLY A 605 19.58 25.18 3.37
N LEU A 606 19.58 23.86 3.55
CA LEU A 606 20.36 23.15 4.58
C LEU A 606 21.70 22.58 4.05
N VAL A 607 21.86 22.53 2.73
CA VAL A 607 22.90 21.78 1.99
C VAL A 607 24.09 22.60 1.53
#